data_AF-A0A0D0VR56-F1
#
_entry.id   AF-A0A0D0VR56-F1
#
_cell.length_a   1.000
_cell.length_b   1.000
_cell.length_c   1.000
_cell.angle_alpha   90.00
_cell.angle_beta   90.00
_cell.angle_gamma   90.00
#
_symmetry.space_group_name_H-M   'P 1'
#
loop_
_entity.id
_entity.type
_entity.pdbx_description
1 polymer ?
#
loop_
_entity_poly.entity_id
_entity_poly.type
_entity_poly.pdbx_seq_one_letter_code
_entity_poly.pdbx_strand_id
1 'polypeptide(L)'
;MSYILTSFFASFLPSQITTAILPYLSANLPSIFPPAPRGSPRYLCNYRLAFTGVICIWQAYSFFKDGLGNEDDWYRLLSVQGNADEDALKSAFRTLARRHHPDRAGNDNDDHFILARKAYETLSDPVKRYAYDRFGPKILQWKAASVREYIFFGLQNSIGFYIFSGGIISPW
;
A
#
# COMPACT_ATOMS: atom_id res chain seq x y z
N MET A 1 15.04 -0.27 -3.05
CA MET A 1 15.86 -1.12 -2.15
C MET A 1 15.04 -1.69 -0.98
N SER A 2 13.71 -1.81 -1.12
CA SER A 2 12.78 -1.79 0.02
C SER A 2 11.66 -2.84 -0.10
N TYR A 3 11.90 -3.91 -0.86
CA TYR A 3 11.02 -5.09 -0.89
C TYR A 3 11.68 -6.28 -0.19
N ILE A 4 12.99 -6.47 -0.35
CA ILE A 4 13.73 -7.58 0.28
C ILE A 4 13.79 -7.42 1.81
N LEU A 5 14.10 -6.21 2.30
CA LEU A 5 14.05 -5.93 3.75
C LEU A 5 12.64 -6.16 4.30
N THR A 6 11.62 -5.64 3.63
CA THR A 6 10.22 -5.73 4.08
C THR A 6 9.74 -7.18 4.13
N SER A 7 10.08 -8.00 3.14
CA SER A 7 9.75 -9.43 3.12
C SER A 7 10.53 -10.24 4.17
N PHE A 8 11.80 -9.91 4.40
CA PHE A 8 12.62 -10.54 5.45
C PHE A 8 12.04 -10.25 6.85
N PHE A 9 11.76 -8.97 7.12
CA PHE A 9 11.15 -8.55 8.37
C PHE A 9 9.73 -9.10 8.54
N ALA A 10 8.91 -9.15 7.50
CA ALA A 10 7.58 -9.75 7.55
C ALA A 10 7.60 -11.25 7.90
N SER A 11 8.67 -11.97 7.57
CA SER A 11 8.80 -13.40 7.86
C SER A 11 9.34 -13.67 9.26
N PHE A 12 10.24 -12.81 9.76
CA PHE A 12 10.88 -13.00 11.05
C PHE A 12 10.15 -12.32 12.23
N LEU A 13 9.58 -11.12 12.02
CA LEU A 13 8.91 -10.36 13.09
C LEU A 13 7.76 -11.13 13.75
N PRO A 14 6.84 -11.78 13.03
CA PRO A 14 5.72 -12.46 13.67
C PRO A 14 6.17 -13.53 14.65
N SER A 15 7.27 -14.22 14.35
CA SER A 15 7.81 -15.26 15.25
C SER A 15 8.42 -14.65 16.51
N GLN A 16 9.21 -13.58 16.38
CA GLN A 16 9.83 -12.89 17.52
C GLN A 16 8.80 -12.17 18.39
N ILE A 17 7.80 -11.54 17.77
CA ILE A 17 6.69 -10.89 18.47
C ILE A 17 5.91 -11.94 19.26
N THR A 18 5.61 -13.09 18.65
CA THR A 18 4.82 -14.14 19.31
C THR A 18 5.57 -14.72 20.51
N THR A 19 6.88 -15.01 20.38
CA THR A 19 7.67 -15.51 21.52
C THR A 19 7.79 -14.50 22.65
N ALA A 20 7.86 -13.19 22.34
CA ALA A 20 7.94 -12.12 23.33
C ALA A 20 6.59 -11.87 24.04
N ILE A 21 5.47 -11.96 23.32
CA ILE A 21 4.13 -11.63 23.83
C ILE A 21 3.46 -12.82 24.53
N LEU A 22 3.77 -14.05 24.14
CA LEU A 22 3.12 -15.26 24.68
C LEU A 22 3.16 -15.37 26.23
N PRO A 23 4.26 -15.03 26.93
CA PRO A 23 4.27 -15.01 28.40
C PRO A 23 3.34 -13.96 29.02
N TYR A 24 3.18 -12.82 28.36
CA TYR A 24 2.24 -11.78 28.79
C TYR A 24 0.79 -12.18 28.54
N LEU A 25 0.52 -12.84 27.41
CA LEU A 25 -0.79 -13.40 27.11
C LEU A 25 -1.18 -14.50 28.10
N SER A 26 -0.25 -15.38 28.47
CA SER A 26 -0.56 -16.43 29.45
C SER A 26 -0.76 -15.89 30.86
N ALA A 27 -0.10 -14.79 31.23
CA ALA A 27 -0.30 -14.12 32.52
C ALA A 27 -1.64 -13.37 32.60
N ASN A 28 -2.07 -12.71 31.52
CA ASN A 28 -3.27 -11.87 31.52
C ASN A 28 -4.53 -12.57 30.99
N LEU A 29 -4.39 -13.61 30.17
CA LEU A 29 -5.48 -14.37 29.56
C LEU A 29 -5.29 -15.89 29.74
N PRO A 30 -5.24 -16.39 31.00
CA PRO A 30 -4.96 -17.79 31.29
C PRO A 30 -6.06 -18.75 30.78
N SER A 31 -7.28 -18.25 30.54
CA SER A 31 -8.40 -19.04 29.98
C SER A 31 -8.19 -19.42 28.52
N ILE A 32 -7.48 -18.58 27.76
CA ILE A 32 -7.20 -18.79 26.33
C ILE A 32 -5.78 -19.35 26.14
N PHE A 33 -4.82 -18.88 26.96
CA PHE A 33 -3.42 -19.27 26.90
C PHE A 33 -2.94 -19.81 28.26
N PRO A 34 -3.21 -21.09 28.57
CA PRO A 34 -2.76 -21.66 29.84
C PRO A 34 -1.23 -21.68 29.94
N PRO A 35 -0.62 -21.45 31.12
CA PRO A 35 0.83 -21.48 31.28
C PRO A 35 1.37 -22.87 30.96
N ALA A 36 2.31 -22.94 30.01
CA ALA A 36 2.92 -24.18 29.57
C ALA A 36 4.45 -24.03 29.51
N PRO A 37 5.22 -25.02 29.98
CA PRO A 37 6.68 -24.99 29.88
C PRO A 37 7.13 -25.05 28.42
N ARG A 38 8.23 -24.34 28.11
CA ARG A 38 8.82 -24.29 26.78
C ARG A 38 9.16 -25.70 26.30
N GLY A 39 8.74 -26.03 25.07
CA GLY A 39 8.97 -27.35 24.46
C GLY A 39 7.87 -28.39 24.69
N SER A 40 6.87 -28.12 25.53
CA SER A 40 5.71 -29.01 25.68
C SER A 40 4.76 -28.94 24.47
N PRO A 41 3.99 -30.01 24.17
CA PRO A 41 2.98 -29.99 23.10
C PRO A 41 1.93 -28.88 23.27
N ARG A 42 1.59 -28.55 24.53
CA ARG A 42 0.66 -27.46 24.87
C ARG A 42 1.26 -26.08 24.56
N TYR A 43 2.55 -25.88 24.83
CA TYR A 43 3.25 -24.64 24.46
C TYR A 43 3.21 -24.41 22.95
N LEU A 44 3.42 -25.45 22.15
CA LEU A 44 3.33 -25.36 20.68
C LEU A 44 1.92 -25.00 20.20
N CYS A 45 0.87 -25.52 20.84
CA CYS A 45 -0.52 -25.16 20.54
C CYS A 45 -0.79 -23.67 20.83
N ASN A 46 -0.41 -23.21 22.03
CA ASN A 46 -0.57 -21.81 22.43
C ASN A 46 0.22 -20.86 21.53
N TYR A 47 1.44 -21.26 21.14
CA TYR A 47 2.26 -20.51 20.20
C TYR A 47 1.60 -20.39 18.82
N ARG A 48 1.03 -21.46 18.28
CA ARG A 48 0.33 -21.43 16.98
C ARG A 48 -0.87 -20.50 17.01
N LEU A 49 -1.69 -20.58 18.06
CA LEU A 49 -2.85 -19.69 18.24
C LEU A 49 -2.43 -18.22 18.31
N ALA A 50 -1.42 -17.91 19.14
CA ALA A 50 -0.91 -16.55 19.27
C ALA A 50 -0.30 -16.05 17.95
N PHE A 51 0.45 -16.90 17.24
CA PHE A 51 1.07 -16.59 15.96
C PHE A 51 0.02 -16.27 14.88
N THR A 52 -1.01 -17.13 14.75
CA THR A 52 -2.13 -16.86 13.85
C THR A 52 -2.85 -15.57 14.24
N GLY A 53 -3.05 -15.32 15.53
CA GLY A 53 -3.62 -14.06 16.03
C GLY A 53 -2.81 -12.83 15.61
N VAL A 54 -1.48 -12.86 15.77
CA VAL A 54 -0.57 -11.77 15.35
C VAL A 54 -0.68 -11.52 13.85
N ILE A 55 -0.67 -12.58 13.04
CA ILE A 55 -0.82 -12.45 11.58
C ILE A 55 -2.19 -11.87 11.23
N CYS A 56 -3.27 -12.38 11.83
CA CYS A 56 -4.62 -11.90 11.58
C CYS A 56 -4.77 -10.41 11.95
N ILE A 57 -4.23 -10.00 13.10
CA ILE A 57 -4.24 -8.59 13.55
C ILE A 57 -3.44 -7.73 12.56
N TRP A 58 -2.27 -8.19 12.13
CA TRP A 58 -1.44 -7.46 11.18
C TRP A 58 -2.08 -7.34 9.79
N GLN A 59 -2.70 -8.41 9.30
CA GLN A 59 -3.46 -8.40 8.04
C GLN A 59 -4.69 -7.49 8.14
N ALA A 60 -5.43 -7.56 9.25
CA ALA A 60 -6.55 -6.66 9.51
C ALA A 60 -6.08 -5.20 9.53
N TYR A 61 -5.00 -4.89 10.26
CA TYR A 61 -4.41 -3.55 10.28
C TYR A 61 -4.05 -3.05 8.87
N SER A 62 -3.42 -3.91 8.07
CA SER A 62 -3.02 -3.56 6.70
C SER A 62 -4.24 -3.29 5.81
N PHE A 63 -5.25 -4.15 5.89
CA PHE A 63 -6.50 -3.97 5.15
C PHE A 63 -7.25 -2.70 5.57
N PHE A 64 -7.36 -2.41 6.87
CA PHE A 64 -8.04 -1.20 7.35
C PHE A 64 -7.26 0.07 6.97
N LYS A 65 -5.92 0.02 7.00
CA LYS A 65 -5.07 1.12 6.53
C LYS A 65 -5.30 1.42 5.05
N ASP A 66 -5.36 0.40 4.22
CA ASP A 66 -5.59 0.55 2.78
C ASP A 66 -7.04 0.96 2.47
N GLY A 67 -8.01 0.48 3.27
CA GLY A 67 -9.44 0.77 3.11
C GLY A 67 -9.85 2.21 3.46
N LEU A 68 -9.13 2.87 4.38
CA LEU A 68 -9.32 4.31 4.64
C LEU A 68 -8.86 5.17 3.46
N GLY A 69 -8.11 4.57 2.55
CA GLY A 69 -7.77 5.08 1.23
C GLY A 69 -6.44 5.81 1.23
N ASN A 70 -5.68 5.54 0.18
CA ASN A 70 -4.41 6.19 -0.04
C ASN A 70 -4.69 7.66 -0.37
N GLU A 71 -4.07 8.58 0.39
CA GLU A 71 -4.09 10.02 0.09
C GLU A 71 -3.57 10.33 -1.34
N ASP A 72 -2.86 9.36 -1.94
CA ASP A 72 -2.28 9.40 -3.29
C ASP A 72 -3.28 9.08 -4.43
N ASP A 73 -4.56 8.85 -4.14
CA ASP A 73 -5.59 8.63 -5.15
C ASP A 73 -5.95 9.96 -5.85
N TRP A 74 -5.48 10.14 -7.10
CA TRP A 74 -5.74 11.34 -7.91
C TRP A 74 -7.23 11.65 -8.07
N TYR A 75 -8.07 10.60 -8.14
CA TYR A 75 -9.52 10.74 -8.21
C TYR A 75 -10.10 11.38 -6.93
N ARG A 76 -9.62 10.97 -5.75
CA ARG A 76 -10.02 11.57 -4.47
C ARG A 76 -9.50 13.00 -4.34
N LEU A 77 -8.27 13.27 -4.77
CA LEU A 77 -7.70 14.62 -4.76
C LEU A 77 -8.55 15.61 -5.57
N LEU A 78 -9.01 15.21 -6.76
CA LEU A 78 -9.92 16.00 -7.59
C LEU A 78 -11.39 15.90 -7.13
N SER A 79 -11.69 15.11 -6.10
CA SER A 79 -13.06 14.86 -5.62
C SER A 79 -14.01 14.33 -6.71
N VAL A 80 -13.50 13.44 -7.56
CA VAL A 80 -14.23 12.80 -8.66
C VAL A 80 -14.27 11.28 -8.48
N GLN A 81 -15.24 10.63 -9.11
CA GLN A 81 -15.31 9.17 -9.14
C GLN A 81 -14.32 8.58 -10.15
N GLY A 82 -13.89 7.32 -9.96
CA GLY A 82 -12.96 6.64 -10.87
C GLY A 82 -13.45 6.54 -12.32
N ASN A 83 -14.76 6.58 -12.54
CA ASN A 83 -15.39 6.59 -13.86
C ASN A 83 -15.77 8.01 -14.35
N ALA A 84 -15.13 9.05 -13.81
CA ALA A 84 -15.41 10.42 -14.21
C ALA A 84 -15.02 10.67 -15.67
N ASP A 85 -15.90 11.40 -16.36
CA ASP A 85 -15.69 11.88 -17.73
C ASP A 85 -14.72 13.07 -17.77
N GLU A 86 -14.19 13.38 -18.94
CA GLU A 86 -13.20 14.46 -19.13
C GLU A 86 -13.75 15.83 -18.69
N ASP A 87 -15.03 16.09 -18.96
CA ASP A 87 -15.71 17.30 -18.53
C ASP A 87 -15.79 17.43 -16.99
N ALA A 88 -16.02 16.30 -16.31
CA ALA A 88 -16.08 16.26 -14.85
C ALA A 88 -14.69 16.53 -14.25
N LEU A 89 -13.63 15.94 -14.83
CA LEU A 89 -12.24 16.19 -14.44
C LEU A 89 -11.87 17.67 -14.60
N LYS A 90 -12.25 18.27 -15.73
CA LYS A 90 -11.97 19.68 -16.02
C LYS A 90 -12.72 20.63 -15.08
N SER A 91 -13.98 20.34 -14.78
CA SER A 91 -14.80 21.11 -13.83
C SER A 91 -14.23 21.04 -12.40
N ALA A 92 -13.84 19.83 -11.97
CA ALA A 92 -13.20 19.60 -10.69
C ALA A 92 -11.88 20.36 -10.55
N PHE A 93 -11.00 20.23 -11.55
CA PHE A 93 -9.72 20.95 -11.58
C PHE A 93 -9.92 22.47 -11.52
N ARG A 94 -10.85 23.04 -12.29
CA ARG A 94 -11.18 24.48 -12.25
C ARG A 94 -11.67 24.93 -10.87
N THR A 95 -12.42 24.08 -10.18
CA THR A 95 -12.94 24.41 -8.84
C THR A 95 -11.83 24.36 -7.80
N LEU A 96 -10.95 23.37 -7.88
CA LEU A 96 -9.79 23.23 -6.99
C LEU A 96 -8.75 24.34 -7.24
N ALA A 97 -8.45 24.64 -8.51
CA ALA A 97 -7.54 25.70 -8.92
C ALA A 97 -7.98 27.09 -8.43
N ARG A 98 -9.29 27.37 -8.38
CA ARG A 98 -9.81 28.62 -7.82
C ARG A 98 -9.64 28.73 -6.31
N ARG A 99 -9.67 27.60 -5.59
CA ARG A 99 -9.51 27.55 -4.12
C ARG A 99 -8.05 27.67 -3.70
N HIS A 100 -7.15 27.00 -4.41
CA HIS A 100 -5.72 26.95 -4.08
C HIS A 100 -4.87 27.83 -5.00
N HIS A 101 -5.45 28.88 -5.62
CA HIS A 101 -4.67 29.79 -6.45
C HIS A 101 -3.65 30.54 -5.57
N PRO A 102 -2.37 30.66 -5.98
CA PRO A 102 -1.31 31.30 -5.18
C PRO A 102 -1.63 32.73 -4.77
N ASP A 103 -2.40 33.43 -5.61
CA ASP A 103 -2.88 34.81 -5.38
C ASP A 103 -3.89 34.94 -4.22
N ARG A 104 -4.61 33.85 -3.87
CA ARG A 104 -5.66 33.86 -2.83
C ARG A 104 -5.27 33.14 -1.55
N ALA A 105 -4.36 32.17 -1.64
CA ALA A 105 -4.18 31.17 -0.59
C ALA A 105 -2.84 31.24 0.15
N GLY A 106 -1.95 32.18 -0.22
CA GLY A 106 -0.62 32.30 0.39
C GLY A 106 0.29 31.11 0.07
N ASN A 107 1.59 31.30 0.33
CA ASN A 107 2.69 30.40 -0.11
C ASN A 107 2.58 28.93 0.37
N ASP A 108 1.72 28.62 1.34
CA ASP A 108 1.56 27.26 1.90
C ASP A 108 0.69 26.33 1.04
N ASN A 109 -0.04 26.86 0.05
CA ASN A 109 -0.97 26.07 -0.79
C ASN A 109 -0.40 25.66 -2.16
N ASP A 110 0.84 26.04 -2.46
CA ASP A 110 1.48 25.76 -3.75
C ASP A 110 1.63 24.26 -4.01
N ASP A 111 1.96 23.47 -2.98
CA ASP A 111 2.15 22.02 -3.12
C ASP A 111 0.86 21.30 -3.51
N HIS A 112 -0.27 21.69 -2.92
CA HIS A 112 -1.58 21.13 -3.26
C HIS A 112 -2.01 21.49 -4.68
N PHE A 113 -1.71 22.71 -5.13
CA PHE A 113 -1.98 23.13 -6.50
C PHE A 113 -1.12 22.36 -7.52
N ILE A 114 0.17 22.17 -7.23
CA ILE A 114 1.09 21.39 -8.07
C ILE A 114 0.62 19.93 -8.16
N LEU A 115 0.20 19.34 -7.04
CA LEU A 115 -0.36 17.99 -7.01
C LEU A 115 -1.65 17.91 -7.84
N ALA A 116 -2.62 18.80 -7.62
CA ALA A 116 -3.86 18.79 -8.38
C ALA A 116 -3.66 18.96 -9.88
N ARG A 117 -2.67 19.77 -10.29
CA ARG A 117 -2.27 19.91 -11.70
C ARG A 117 -1.70 18.61 -12.26
N LYS A 118 -0.80 17.95 -11.54
CA LYS A 118 -0.25 16.63 -11.94
C LYS A 118 -1.34 15.57 -12.03
N ALA A 119 -2.32 15.60 -11.11
CA ALA A 119 -3.49 14.73 -11.13
C ALA A 119 -4.27 14.89 -12.43
N TYR A 120 -4.62 16.14 -12.76
CA TYR A 120 -5.38 16.47 -13.95
C TYR A 120 -4.64 16.05 -15.22
N GLU A 121 -3.35 16.38 -15.34
CA GLU A 121 -2.53 16.02 -16.51
C GLU A 121 -2.43 14.50 -16.72
N THR A 122 -2.39 13.74 -15.62
CA THR A 122 -2.29 12.27 -15.66
C THR A 122 -3.63 11.65 -16.04
N LEU A 123 -4.74 12.16 -15.50
CA LEU A 123 -6.08 11.61 -15.73
C LEU A 123 -6.73 12.11 -17.02
N SER A 124 -6.32 13.25 -17.56
CA SER A 124 -6.83 13.78 -18.83
C SER A 124 -6.33 12.99 -20.04
N ASP A 125 -5.11 12.45 -19.97
CA ASP A 125 -4.55 11.65 -21.06
C ASP A 125 -5.00 10.18 -20.92
N PRO A 126 -5.71 9.60 -21.91
CA PRO A 126 -6.22 8.24 -21.82
C PRO A 126 -5.10 7.19 -21.69
N VAL A 127 -3.91 7.44 -22.24
CA VAL A 127 -2.76 6.53 -22.14
C VAL A 127 -2.21 6.53 -20.71
N LYS A 128 -2.02 7.73 -20.13
CA LYS A 128 -1.54 7.87 -18.75
C LYS A 128 -2.59 7.40 -17.75
N ARG A 129 -3.88 7.67 -17.98
CA ARG A 129 -4.98 7.17 -17.14
C ARG A 129 -5.00 5.65 -17.09
N TYR A 130 -4.90 4.99 -18.25
CA TYR A 130 -4.81 3.52 -18.31
C TYR A 130 -3.61 2.98 -17.51
N ALA A 131 -2.45 3.63 -17.63
CA ALA A 131 -1.27 3.23 -16.89
C ALA A 131 -1.43 3.49 -15.38
N TYR A 132 -2.05 4.61 -14.99
CA TYR A 132 -2.29 4.98 -13.60
C TYR A 132 -3.22 3.99 -12.91
N ASP A 133 -4.33 3.64 -13.57
CA ASP A 133 -5.31 2.70 -13.01
C ASP A 133 -4.69 1.31 -12.76
N ARG A 134 -3.63 0.94 -13.48
CA ARG A 134 -2.98 -0.38 -13.38
C ARG A 134 -1.74 -0.42 -12.50
N PHE A 135 -0.93 0.64 -12.51
CA PHE A 135 0.37 0.68 -11.83
C PHE A 135 0.42 1.73 -10.70
N GLY A 136 -0.62 2.55 -10.54
CA GLY A 136 -0.74 3.59 -9.53
C GLY A 136 0.20 4.78 -9.78
N PRO A 137 0.52 5.57 -8.73
CA PRO A 137 1.36 6.77 -8.81
C PRO A 137 2.78 6.54 -9.35
N LYS A 138 3.24 5.28 -9.42
CA LYS A 138 4.55 4.89 -9.94
C LYS A 138 4.78 5.34 -11.39
N ILE A 139 3.71 5.48 -12.18
CA ILE A 139 3.81 5.88 -13.58
C ILE A 139 4.38 7.28 -13.78
N LEU A 140 4.31 8.15 -12.76
CA LEU A 140 4.79 9.53 -12.82
C LEU A 140 6.32 9.59 -12.96
N GLN A 141 7.01 8.54 -12.55
CA GLN A 141 8.47 8.42 -12.66
C GLN A 141 8.89 7.85 -14.02
N TRP A 142 7.97 7.28 -14.78
CA TRP A 142 8.27 6.60 -16.04
C TRP A 142 8.11 7.57 -17.20
N LYS A 143 9.13 7.61 -18.07
CA LYS A 143 9.05 8.33 -19.35
C LYS A 143 8.58 7.35 -20.41
N ALA A 144 7.29 7.36 -20.71
CA ALA A 144 6.68 6.54 -21.75
C ALA A 144 5.64 7.37 -22.52
N ALA A 145 5.55 7.15 -23.82
CA ALA A 145 4.61 7.84 -24.70
C ALA A 145 3.44 6.96 -25.13
N SER A 146 3.58 5.63 -25.01
CA SER A 146 2.57 4.66 -25.45
C SER A 146 2.15 3.68 -24.35
N VAL A 147 0.93 3.14 -24.46
CA VAL A 147 0.42 2.12 -23.54
C VAL A 147 1.36 0.90 -23.47
N ARG A 148 1.92 0.50 -24.62
CA ARG A 148 2.85 -0.64 -24.70
C ARG A 148 4.09 -0.39 -23.86
N GLU A 149 4.71 0.79 -23.97
CA GLU A 149 5.87 1.16 -23.16
C GLU A 149 5.56 1.15 -21.67
N TYR A 150 4.41 1.69 -21.26
CA TYR A 150 3.98 1.63 -19.85
C TYR A 150 3.84 0.18 -19.36
N ILE A 151 3.28 -0.71 -20.17
CA ILE A 151 3.18 -2.14 -19.83
C ILE A 151 4.57 -2.78 -19.72
N PHE A 152 5.48 -2.50 -20.65
CA PHE A 152 6.85 -3.02 -20.60
C PHE A 152 7.61 -2.54 -19.34
N PHE A 153 7.52 -1.25 -19.00
CA PHE A 153 8.13 -0.72 -17.78
C PHE A 153 7.52 -1.34 -16.52
N GLY A 154 6.20 -1.53 -16.49
CA GLY A 154 5.51 -2.21 -15.39
C GLY A 154 5.95 -3.67 -15.24
N LEU A 155 6.03 -4.39 -16.36
CA LEU A 155 6.47 -5.77 -16.38
C LEU A 155 7.92 -5.88 -15.89
N GLN A 156 8.84 -5.06 -16.40
CA GLN A 156 10.24 -5.06 -16.00
C GLN A 156 10.42 -4.76 -14.50
N ASN A 157 9.66 -3.80 -13.96
CA ASN A 157 9.66 -3.52 -12.52
C ASN A 157 9.11 -4.69 -11.68
N SER A 158 8.18 -5.48 -12.23
CA SER A 158 7.59 -6.64 -11.54
C SER A 158 8.41 -7.92 -11.67
N ILE A 159 9.21 -8.07 -12.74
CA ILE A 159 10.00 -9.28 -13.01
C ILE A 159 10.95 -9.57 -11.84
N GLY A 160 11.60 -8.54 -11.27
CA GLY A 160 12.49 -8.72 -10.12
C GLY A 160 11.78 -9.30 -8.89
N PHE A 161 10.52 -8.90 -8.67
CA PHE A 161 9.69 -9.46 -7.60
C PHE A 161 9.38 -10.94 -7.84
N TYR A 162 8.94 -11.29 -9.05
CA TYR A 162 8.55 -12.66 -9.37
C TYR A 162 9.71 -13.64 -9.49
N ILE A 163 10.87 -13.21 -10.01
CA ILE A 163 12.09 -14.03 -10.02
C ILE A 163 12.55 -14.29 -8.58
N PHE A 164 12.53 -13.27 -7.73
CA PHE A 164 12.90 -13.42 -6.33
C PHE A 164 11.91 -14.31 -5.56
N SER A 165 10.60 -14.12 -5.74
CA SER A 165 9.59 -14.96 -5.10
C SER A 165 9.63 -16.40 -5.62
N GLY A 166 9.85 -16.60 -6.92
CA GLY A 166 9.97 -17.91 -7.53
C GLY A 166 11.22 -18.65 -7.09
N GLY A 167 12.35 -17.94 -6.92
CA GLY A 167 13.60 -18.49 -6.39
C GLY A 167 13.53 -18.86 -4.90
N ILE A 168 12.72 -18.17 -4.10
CA ILE A 168 12.47 -18.54 -2.70
C ILE A 168 11.59 -19.80 -2.58
N ILE A 169 10.84 -20.14 -3.63
CA ILE A 169 9.95 -21.31 -3.67
C ILE A 169 10.62 -22.54 -4.32
N SER A 170 11.86 -22.44 -4.82
CA SER A 170 12.61 -23.64 -5.20
C SER A 170 13.22 -24.29 -3.95
N PRO A 171 12.80 -25.53 -3.58
CA PRO A 171 13.33 -26.21 -2.42
C PRO A 171 14.67 -26.84 -2.80
N TRP A 172 15.76 -26.15 -2.51
CA TRP A 172 17.07 -26.76 -2.27
C TRP A 172 17.67 -26.10 -1.03
#